data_AF-A0A9W7TUT2-F1
#
_entry.id   AF-A0A9W7TUT2-F1
#
_cell.length_a   1.000
_cell.length_b   1.000
_cell.length_c   1.000
_cell.angle_alpha   90.00
_cell.angle_beta   90.00
_cell.angle_gamma   90.00
#
_symmetry.space_group_name_H-M   'P 1'
#
loop_
_entity.id
_entity.type
_entity.pdbx_description
1 polymer ?
#
loop_
_entity_poly.entity_id
_entity_poly.type
_entity_poly.pdbx_seq_one_letter_code
_entity_poly.pdbx_strand_id
1 'polypeptide(L)'
;MVCRLHWTECQCVTLLDVRLAGVELTSEGQNWISQQLKPAETVWLRLIARQNETLHCLVSVNRGSFFNTCVNEELLKDGLARTSPLIGLDPQSRIYWRLYKRLLRAESRAEKKGKGLWKEESRWERATNVLRNNTLLVSIKKLLKWTFGVII
;
A
#
# COMPACT_ATOMS: atom_id res chain seq x y z
N MET A 1 -5.71 -53.45 -30.80
CA MET A 1 -6.55 -52.25 -30.54
C MET A 1 -5.73 -51.30 -29.68
N VAL A 2 -5.38 -50.12 -30.20
CA VAL A 2 -4.66 -49.08 -29.43
C VAL A 2 -5.68 -47.99 -29.12
N CYS A 3 -6.14 -47.93 -27.87
CA CYS A 3 -6.95 -46.81 -27.41
C CYS A 3 -6.03 -45.60 -27.20
N ARG A 4 -6.08 -44.65 -28.13
CA ARG A 4 -5.43 -43.35 -28.01
C ARG A 4 -6.31 -42.48 -27.10
N LEU A 5 -5.99 -42.43 -25.81
CA LEU A 5 -6.59 -41.45 -24.90
C LEU A 5 -6.01 -40.07 -25.23
N HIS A 6 -6.76 -39.27 -25.99
CA HIS A 6 -6.55 -37.83 -26.02
C HIS A 6 -6.97 -37.28 -24.66
N TRP A 7 -5.99 -36.99 -23.81
CA TRP A 7 -6.18 -36.07 -22.69
C TRP A 7 -6.13 -34.65 -23.26
N THR A 8 -7.28 -34.11 -23.66
CA THR A 8 -7.46 -32.65 -23.63
C THR A 8 -7.60 -32.26 -22.18
N GLU A 9 -6.51 -31.80 -21.58
CA GLU A 9 -6.52 -31.18 -20.26
C GLU A 9 -7.35 -29.90 -20.35
N CYS A 10 -8.62 -29.99 -19.96
CA CYS A 10 -9.46 -28.81 -19.73
C CYS A 10 -8.81 -28.02 -18.59
N GLN A 11 -7.97 -27.03 -18.92
CA GLN A 11 -7.44 -26.10 -17.93
C GLN A 11 -8.59 -25.27 -17.37
N CYS A 12 -9.13 -25.68 -16.22
CA CYS A 12 -9.94 -24.82 -15.39
C CYS A 12 -9.02 -23.68 -14.91
N VAL A 13 -9.20 -22.47 -15.43
CA VAL A 13 -8.50 -21.27 -14.95
C VAL A 13 -9.06 -20.90 -13.58
N THR A 14 -8.69 -21.65 -12.55
CA THR A 14 -9.03 -21.31 -11.17
C THR A 14 -8.12 -20.17 -10.72
N LEU A 15 -8.72 -19.02 -10.42
CA LEU A 15 -7.98 -17.89 -9.89
C LEU A 15 -7.48 -18.21 -8.47
N LEU A 16 -6.24 -17.87 -8.21
CA LEU A 16 -5.63 -18.06 -6.89
C LEU A 16 -5.87 -16.81 -6.04
N ASP A 17 -6.56 -16.97 -4.91
CA ASP A 17 -6.73 -15.88 -3.93
C ASP A 17 -5.45 -15.71 -3.11
N VAL A 18 -4.87 -14.51 -3.19
CA VAL A 18 -3.61 -14.18 -2.53
C VAL A 18 -3.80 -12.93 -1.68
N ARG A 19 -3.45 -13.03 -0.40
CA ARG A 19 -3.40 -11.93 0.56
C ARG A 19 -1.96 -11.57 0.91
N LEU A 20 -1.73 -10.27 1.09
CA LEU A 20 -0.43 -9.77 1.56
C LEU A 20 -0.24 -10.14 3.03
N ALA A 21 0.71 -11.01 3.30
CA ALA A 21 1.02 -11.43 4.66
C ALA A 21 1.56 -10.27 5.49
N GLY A 22 1.03 -10.13 6.71
CA GLY A 22 1.49 -9.19 7.73
C GLY A 22 1.18 -7.72 7.42
N VAL A 23 0.22 -7.47 6.53
CA VAL A 23 -0.16 -6.12 6.08
C VAL A 23 -1.67 -5.99 6.10
N GLU A 24 -2.18 -4.94 6.73
CA GLU A 24 -3.57 -4.51 6.67
C GLU A 24 -3.67 -3.30 5.74
N LEU A 25 -4.37 -3.46 4.61
CA LEU A 25 -4.45 -2.44 3.57
C LEU A 25 -5.46 -1.34 3.93
N THR A 26 -5.11 -0.11 3.57
CA THR A 26 -6.08 0.99 3.49
C THR A 26 -6.74 1.00 2.11
N SER A 27 -7.81 1.79 1.96
CA SER A 27 -8.43 2.08 0.67
C SER A 27 -7.42 2.68 -0.33
N GLU A 28 -6.56 3.59 0.12
CA GLU A 28 -5.48 4.15 -0.69
C GLU A 28 -4.45 3.09 -1.11
N GLY A 29 -4.09 2.18 -0.21
CA GLY A 29 -3.18 1.07 -0.52
C GLY A 29 -3.75 0.11 -1.56
N GLN A 30 -5.05 -0.17 -1.51
CA GLN A 30 -5.71 -1.00 -2.51
C GLN A 30 -5.70 -0.35 -3.91
N ASN A 31 -5.94 0.96 -3.97
CA ASN A 31 -5.83 1.74 -5.20
C ASN A 31 -4.39 1.76 -5.73
N TRP A 32 -3.42 1.96 -4.84
CA TRP A 32 -2.00 1.95 -5.19
C TRP A 32 -1.57 0.62 -5.80
N ILE A 33 -1.97 -0.52 -5.21
CA ILE A 33 -1.67 -1.85 -5.77
C ILE A 33 -2.20 -1.98 -7.19
N SER A 34 -3.45 -1.55 -7.41
CA SER A 34 -4.12 -1.64 -8.71
C SER A 34 -3.43 -0.79 -9.79
N GLN A 35 -2.78 0.31 -9.41
CA GLN A 35 -2.00 1.15 -10.30
C GLN A 35 -0.59 0.60 -10.55
N GLN A 36 -0.02 -0.05 -9.53
CA GLN A 36 1.37 -0.48 -9.51
C GLN A 36 1.61 -1.88 -10.06
N LEU A 37 0.63 -2.78 -9.96
CA LEU A 37 0.69 -4.12 -10.53
C LEU A 37 -0.14 -4.15 -11.80
N LYS A 38 0.52 -4.27 -12.95
CA LYS A 38 -0.21 -4.47 -14.21
C LYS A 38 -0.81 -5.88 -14.24
N PRO A 39 -1.98 -6.10 -14.89
CA PRO A 39 -2.62 -7.42 -14.94
C PRO A 39 -1.74 -8.55 -15.49
N ALA A 40 -0.75 -8.24 -16.33
CA ALA A 40 0.20 -9.21 -16.90
C ALA A 40 1.60 -9.13 -16.26
N GLU A 41 1.76 -8.42 -15.14
CA GLU A 41 3.04 -8.29 -14.45
C GLU A 41 3.37 -9.59 -13.72
N THR A 42 4.59 -10.09 -13.93
CA THR A 42 5.06 -11.29 -13.23
C THR A 42 5.42 -10.93 -11.79
N VAL A 43 4.79 -11.61 -10.83
CA VAL A 43 5.03 -11.43 -9.40
C VAL A 43 5.59 -12.70 -8.76
N TRP A 44 6.50 -12.54 -7.83
CA TRP A 44 7.05 -13.63 -7.03
C TRP A 44 6.35 -13.73 -5.69
N LEU A 45 5.72 -14.88 -5.47
CA LEU A 45 5.02 -15.20 -4.25
C LEU A 45 5.92 -16.05 -3.35
N ARG A 46 6.22 -15.54 -2.16
CA ARG A 46 6.76 -16.35 -1.07
C ARG A 46 5.62 -16.69 -0.12
N LEU A 47 5.18 -17.94 -0.17
CA LEU A 47 4.15 -18.47 0.72
C LEU A 47 4.59 -18.36 2.18
N ILE A 48 3.73 -17.79 3.01
CA ILE A 48 3.88 -17.72 4.46
C ILE A 48 2.97 -18.73 5.13
N ALA A 49 1.70 -18.74 4.74
CA ALA A 49 0.71 -19.68 5.24
C ALA A 49 -0.43 -19.84 4.23
N ARG A 50 -1.16 -20.96 4.34
CA ARG A 50 -2.43 -21.16 3.65
C ARG A 50 -3.55 -21.17 4.68
N GLN A 51 -4.62 -20.45 4.40
CA GLN A 51 -5.83 -20.45 5.20
C GLN A 51 -7.02 -20.70 4.26
N ASN A 52 -7.61 -21.89 4.35
CA ASN A 52 -8.62 -22.38 3.39
C ASN A 52 -8.08 -22.29 1.95
N GLU A 53 -8.79 -21.59 1.07
CA GLU A 53 -8.38 -21.36 -0.33
C GLU A 53 -7.59 -20.06 -0.55
N THR A 54 -7.24 -19.37 0.53
CA THR A 54 -6.47 -18.12 0.47
C THR A 54 -5.01 -18.37 0.87
N LEU A 55 -4.09 -17.89 0.03
CA LEU A 55 -2.66 -17.89 0.34
C LEU A 55 -2.23 -16.57 0.95
N HIS A 56 -1.57 -16.62 2.11
CA HIS A 56 -0.90 -15.47 2.71
C HIS A 56 0.56 -15.45 2.22
N CYS A 57 0.93 -14.42 1.48
CA CYS A 57 2.23 -14.35 0.79
C CYS A 57 2.95 -13.03 1.03
N LEU A 58 4.29 -13.08 1.00
CA LEU A 58 5.09 -11.91 0.65
C LEU A 58 5.18 -11.83 -0.86
N VAL A 59 4.74 -10.71 -1.44
CA VAL A 59 4.72 -10.49 -2.88
C VAL A 59 5.90 -9.62 -3.26
N SER A 60 6.69 -10.06 -4.24
CA SER A 60 7.81 -9.30 -4.77
C SER A 60 7.67 -9.10 -6.27
N VAL A 61 8.05 -7.93 -6.75
CA VAL A 61 8.03 -7.59 -8.17
C VAL A 61 9.43 -7.20 -8.63
N ASN A 62 9.75 -7.57 -9.86
CA ASN A 62 10.97 -7.12 -10.51
C ASN A 62 10.69 -5.78 -11.20
N ARG A 63 11.27 -4.70 -10.68
CA ARG A 63 11.11 -3.34 -11.22
C ARG A 63 12.23 -2.93 -12.18
N GLY A 64 12.96 -3.90 -12.77
CA GLY A 64 14.00 -3.64 -13.76
C GLY A 64 15.36 -3.20 -13.18
N SER A 65 15.50 -3.14 -11.86
CA SER A 65 16.79 -3.02 -11.17
C SER A 65 17.21 -4.38 -10.63
N PHE A 66 18.50 -4.61 -10.37
CA PHE A 66 19.08 -5.86 -9.84
C PHE A 66 18.51 -6.31 -8.47
N PHE A 67 17.44 -5.70 -7.98
CA PHE A 67 16.77 -6.01 -6.73
C PHE A 67 15.26 -6.19 -6.95
N ASN A 68 14.74 -7.33 -6.47
CA ASN A 68 13.30 -7.53 -6.34
C ASN A 68 12.76 -6.67 -5.19
N THR A 69 11.69 -5.94 -5.44
CA THR A 69 11.06 -5.10 -4.42
C THR A 69 9.86 -5.82 -3.81
N CYS A 70 9.83 -5.91 -2.48
CA CYS A 70 8.74 -6.53 -1.74
C CYS A 70 7.58 -5.54 -1.60
N VAL A 71 6.45 -5.81 -2.28
CA VAL A 71 5.25 -4.98 -2.31
C VAL A 71 4.72 -4.72 -0.90
N ASN A 72 4.71 -5.75 -0.04
CA ASN A 72 4.30 -5.64 1.36
C ASN A 72 5.08 -4.54 2.11
N GLU A 73 6.37 -4.39 1.85
CA GLU A 73 7.20 -3.37 2.51
C GLU A 73 7.03 -1.98 1.91
N GLU A 74 6.79 -1.86 0.61
CA GLU A 74 6.57 -0.56 -0.02
C GLU A 74 5.30 0.10 0.51
N LEU A 75 4.22 -0.66 0.59
CA LEU A 75 2.97 -0.20 1.19
C LEU A 75 3.19 0.37 2.60
N LEU A 76 3.96 -0.33 3.43
CA LEU A 76 4.29 0.14 4.78
C LEU A 76 5.22 1.36 4.77
N LYS A 77 6.21 1.43 3.85
CA LYS A 77 7.14 2.57 3.74
C LYS A 77 6.46 3.86 3.29
N ASP A 78 5.39 3.74 2.52
CA ASP A 78 4.60 4.88 2.05
C ASP A 78 3.38 5.18 2.94
N GLY A 79 3.19 4.40 4.01
CA GLY A 79 2.09 4.59 4.95
C GLY A 79 0.73 4.28 4.33
N LEU A 80 0.69 3.41 3.33
CA LEU A 80 -0.51 2.96 2.61
C LEU A 80 -1.13 1.69 3.23
N ALA A 81 -0.52 1.19 4.31
CA ALA A 81 -0.96 0.03 5.04
C ALA A 81 -0.41 0.06 6.47
N ARG A 82 -0.97 -0.79 7.35
CA ARG A 82 -0.47 -1.03 8.70
C ARG A 82 0.14 -2.41 8.83
N THR A 83 1.08 -2.58 9.75
CA THR A 83 1.61 -3.92 10.04
C THR A 83 0.53 -4.74 10.77
N SER A 84 0.34 -5.98 10.33
CA SER A 84 -0.59 -6.94 10.92
C SER A 84 0.17 -8.21 11.34
N PRO A 85 -0.32 -9.00 12.31
CA PRO A 85 0.27 -10.29 12.64
C PRO A 85 0.38 -11.22 11.43
N LEU A 86 1.48 -11.98 11.34
CA LEU A 86 1.68 -12.96 10.27
C LEU A 86 0.87 -14.23 10.57
N ILE A 87 -0.29 -14.36 9.93
CA ILE A 87 -1.17 -15.53 10.07
C ILE A 87 -0.42 -16.81 9.66
N GLY A 88 -0.60 -17.87 10.46
CA GLY A 88 -0.06 -19.21 10.19
C GLY A 88 1.43 -19.39 10.45
N LEU A 89 2.14 -18.35 10.93
CA LEU A 89 3.46 -18.51 11.52
C LEU A 89 3.35 -18.53 13.04
N ASP A 90 4.12 -19.41 13.67
CA ASP A 90 4.26 -19.46 15.13
C ASP A 90 4.92 -18.15 15.65
N PRO A 91 4.26 -17.40 16.55
CA PRO A 91 4.83 -16.19 17.17
C PRO A 91 6.13 -16.43 17.94
N GLN A 92 6.42 -17.66 18.38
CA GLN A 92 7.67 -18.00 19.06
C GLN A 92 8.82 -18.28 18.07
N SER A 93 8.52 -18.44 16.79
CA SER A 93 9.51 -18.70 15.75
C SER A 93 10.43 -17.51 15.50
N ARG A 94 11.73 -17.79 15.33
CA ARG A 94 12.72 -16.79 14.89
C ARG A 94 12.37 -16.18 13.54
N ILE A 95 11.72 -16.96 12.66
CA ILE A 95 11.33 -16.50 11.31
C ILE A 95 10.22 -15.45 11.41
N TYR A 96 9.21 -15.69 12.26
CA TYR A 96 8.15 -14.73 12.56
C TYR A 96 8.74 -13.39 12.95
N TRP A 97 9.58 -13.36 13.98
CA TRP A 97 10.18 -12.12 14.47
C TRP A 97 11.10 -11.45 13.46
N ARG A 98 11.82 -12.22 12.64
CA ARG A 98 12.67 -11.65 11.59
C ARG A 98 11.84 -10.90 10.55
N LEU A 99 10.75 -11.50 10.08
CA LEU A 99 9.86 -10.90 9.09
C LEU A 99 9.06 -9.75 9.69
N TYR A 100 8.44 -9.97 10.84
CA TYR A 100 7.61 -8.98 11.54
C TYR A 100 8.40 -7.72 11.89
N LYS A 101 9.64 -7.86 12.40
CA LYS A 101 10.53 -6.69 12.63
C LYS A 101 10.88 -5.94 11.35
N ARG A 102 10.97 -6.62 10.20
CA ARG A 102 11.25 -5.96 8.92
C ARG A 102 10.08 -5.09 8.48
N LEU A 103 8.84 -5.59 8.64
CA LEU A 103 7.61 -4.86 8.37
C LEU A 103 7.43 -3.67 9.34
N LEU A 104 7.57 -3.89 10.64
CA LEU A 104 7.52 -2.80 11.64
C LEU A 104 8.54 -1.70 11.39
N ARG A 105 9.75 -2.04 10.92
CA ARG A 105 10.76 -1.04 10.54
C ARG A 105 10.32 -0.21 9.34
N ALA A 106 9.58 -0.80 8.39
CA ALA A 106 9.04 -0.07 7.24
C ALA A 106 7.95 0.91 7.68
N GLU A 107 7.00 0.45 8.51
CA GLU A 107 5.93 1.29 9.08
C GLU A 107 6.50 2.42 9.94
N SER A 108 7.42 2.14 10.86
CA SER A 108 8.06 3.17 11.70
C SER A 108 8.84 4.20 10.88
N ARG A 109 9.35 3.84 9.69
CA ARG A 109 9.95 4.82 8.77
C ARG A 109 8.92 5.71 8.11
N ALA A 110 7.74 5.21 7.80
CA ALA A 110 6.65 6.03 7.26
C ALA A 110 6.10 6.97 8.33
N GLU A 111 5.94 6.48 9.56
CA GLU A 111 5.54 7.27 10.72
C GLU A 111 6.50 8.42 10.97
N LYS A 112 7.80 8.14 11.07
CA LYS A 112 8.84 9.19 11.25
C LYS A 112 8.89 10.21 10.11
N LYS A 113 8.43 9.84 8.92
CA LYS A 113 8.39 10.72 7.74
C LYS A 113 7.04 11.41 7.56
N GLY A 114 6.06 11.13 8.42
CA GLY A 114 4.70 11.66 8.30
C GLY A 114 4.04 11.30 6.97
N LYS A 115 4.23 10.07 6.48
CA LYS A 115 3.71 9.62 5.18
C LYS A 115 2.37 8.90 5.30
N GLY A 116 1.52 9.05 4.29
CA GLY A 116 0.26 8.32 4.15
C GLY A 116 -0.63 8.47 5.39
N LEU A 117 -0.97 7.34 6.01
CA LEU A 117 -1.70 7.26 7.29
C LEU A 117 -1.13 8.12 8.42
N TRP A 118 0.16 8.41 8.38
CA TRP A 118 0.88 9.14 9.44
C TRP A 118 1.07 10.62 9.11
N LYS A 119 0.45 11.13 8.04
CA LYS A 119 0.54 12.54 7.70
C LYS A 119 -0.19 13.37 8.73
N GLU A 120 0.55 14.03 9.61
CA GLU A 120 0.02 15.11 10.42
C GLU A 120 -0.30 16.31 9.51
N GLU A 121 -1.42 16.99 9.76
CA GLU A 121 -1.67 18.30 9.16
C GLU A 121 -0.48 19.19 9.49
N SER A 122 0.25 19.60 8.46
CA SER A 122 1.45 20.40 8.67
C SER A 122 1.07 21.68 9.42
N ARG A 123 1.94 22.15 10.33
CA ARG A 123 1.72 23.44 11.03
C ARG A 123 1.44 24.58 10.05
N TRP A 124 1.93 24.48 8.81
CA TRP A 124 1.63 25.36 7.69
C TRP A 124 0.24 25.16 7.08
N GLU A 125 -0.23 23.94 6.85
CA GLU A 125 -1.63 23.67 6.45
C GLU A 125 -2.61 24.16 7.54
N ARG A 126 -2.26 23.99 8.82
CA ARG A 126 -3.05 24.50 9.94
C ARG A 126 -3.01 26.04 10.01
N ALA A 127 -1.84 26.66 9.88
CA ALA A 127 -1.70 28.11 9.87
C ALA A 127 -2.37 28.75 8.65
N THR A 128 -2.25 28.15 7.46
CA THR A 128 -2.90 28.62 6.24
C THR A 128 -4.41 28.45 6.32
N ASN A 129 -4.94 27.38 6.94
CA ASN A 129 -6.37 27.25 7.22
C ASN A 129 -6.86 28.29 8.23
N VAL A 130 -6.10 28.59 9.30
CA VAL A 130 -6.44 29.66 10.25
C VAL A 130 -6.43 31.02 9.58
N LEU A 131 -5.43 31.31 8.74
CA LEU A 131 -5.38 32.55 7.96
C LEU A 131 -6.54 32.61 6.95
N ARG A 132 -6.82 31.54 6.21
CA ARG A 132 -7.91 31.47 5.22
C ARG A 132 -9.30 31.67 5.83
N ASN A 133 -9.51 31.17 7.05
CA ASN A 133 -10.78 31.29 7.76
C ASN A 133 -10.91 32.58 8.58
N ASN A 134 -9.86 33.42 8.64
CA ASN A 134 -9.92 34.66 9.36
C ASN A 134 -10.73 35.70 8.56
N THR A 135 -11.82 36.18 9.15
CA THR A 135 -12.73 37.20 8.61
C THR A 135 -11.99 38.44 8.12
N LEU A 136 -10.86 38.77 8.76
CA LEU A 136 -10.00 39.90 8.36
C LEU A 136 -9.44 39.75 6.95
N LEU A 137 -9.00 38.56 6.54
CA LEU A 137 -8.47 38.34 5.19
C LEU A 137 -9.57 38.37 4.13
N VAL A 138 -10.79 37.94 4.48
CA VAL A 138 -11.97 38.09 3.60
C VAL A 138 -12.32 39.58 3.45
N SER A 139 -12.31 40.34 4.54
CA SER A 139 -12.59 41.79 4.53
C SER A 139 -11.51 42.58 3.79
N ILE A 140 -10.23 42.25 3.97
CA ILE A 140 -9.11 42.87 3.25
C ILE A 140 -9.18 42.55 1.76
N LYS A 141 -9.52 41.31 1.37
CA LYS A 141 -9.75 40.96 -0.04
C LYS A 141 -10.93 41.72 -0.65
N LYS A 142 -12.01 41.92 0.11
CA LYS A 142 -13.16 42.74 -0.33
C LYS A 142 -12.76 44.20 -0.50
N LEU A 143 -12.00 44.75 0.45
CA LEU A 143 -11.48 46.12 0.38
C LEU A 143 -10.53 46.29 -0.81
N LEU A 144 -9.56 45.39 -1.01
CA LEU A 144 -8.66 45.43 -2.16
C LEU A 144 -9.40 45.34 -3.49
N LYS A 145 -10.43 44.49 -3.60
CA LYS A 145 -11.31 44.43 -4.78
C LYS A 145 -12.05 45.75 -5.02
N TRP A 146 -12.40 46.47 -3.96
CA TRP A 146 -13.13 47.73 -4.04
C TRP A 146 -12.20 48.91 -4.34
N THR A 147 -10.99 48.93 -3.79
CA THR A 147 -10.04 50.05 -3.93
C THR A 147 -9.17 49.97 -5.18
N PHE A 148 -8.87 48.77 -5.67
CA PHE A 148 -7.98 48.55 -6.83
C PHE A 148 -8.66 47.85 -7.99
N GLY A 149 -9.98 48.04 -8.19
CA GLY A 149 -10.76 47.33 -9.21
C GLY A 149 -10.04 47.19 -10.55
N VAL A 150 -9.39 46.04 -10.80
CA VAL A 150 -8.67 45.75 -12.04
C VAL A 150 -8.79 44.26 -12.35
N ILE A 151 -9.60 43.99 -13.37
CA ILE A 151 -9.35 43.15 -14.56
C ILE A 151 -8.16 42.20 -14.44
N ILE A 152 -8.44 40.92 -14.19
CA ILE A 152 -8.11 39.70 -14.97
C ILE A 152 -8.73 38.50 -14.22
#